data_AF-A0A392Q872-F1
#
_entry.id   AF-A0A392Q872-F1
#
_cell.length_a   1.000
_cell.length_b   1.000
_cell.length_c   1.000
_cell.angle_alpha   90.00
_cell.angle_beta   90.00
_cell.angle_gamma   90.00
#
_symmetry.space_group_name_H-M   'P 1'
#
loop_
_entity.id
_entity.type
_entity.pdbx_description
1 polymer ?
#
loop_
_entity_poly.entity_id
_entity_poly.type
_entity_poly.pdbx_seq_one_letter_code
_entity_poly.pdbx_strand_id
1 'polypeptide(L)'
;MKRFGDLTRVDARLDISSASGLAKKILNGFKRSSADLHDKPSASPRLNLIFQQQVAGPVVFRADSRIAIESLTRKHGVYIEDFICSLNYSLEFLESGKIVAWYSPKRKEGMIELRLYEF
;
A
#
# COMPACT_ATOMS: atom_id res chain seq x y z
N MET A 1 1.88 -25.36 22.34
CA MET A 1 1.87 -25.19 20.87
C MET A 1 0.84 -24.12 20.51
N LYS A 2 1.29 -22.89 20.21
CA LYS A 2 0.40 -21.83 19.73
C LYS A 2 0.03 -22.21 18.30
N ARG A 3 -1.22 -22.57 18.05
CA ARG A 3 -1.67 -22.93 16.70
C ARG A 3 -1.56 -21.67 15.85
N PHE A 4 -0.69 -21.70 14.85
CA PHE A 4 -0.67 -20.69 13.80
C PHE A 4 -2.01 -20.81 13.08
N GLY A 5 -2.98 -20.01 13.51
CA GLY A 5 -4.25 -19.89 12.81
C GLY A 5 -4.00 -19.11 11.54
N ASP A 6 -4.68 -19.46 10.46
CA ASP A 6 -4.60 -18.77 9.17
C ASP A 6 -5.04 -17.31 9.33
N LEU A 7 -4.12 -16.46 9.79
CA LEU A 7 -4.36 -15.05 10.01
C LEU A 7 -4.21 -14.34 8.68
N THR A 8 -5.33 -14.29 7.96
CA THR A 8 -5.48 -13.45 6.78
C THR A 8 -5.93 -12.07 7.21
N ARG A 9 -5.20 -11.05 6.79
CA ARG A 9 -5.50 -9.65 7.06
C ARG A 9 -5.48 -8.87 5.76
N VAL A 10 -6.50 -8.03 5.59
CA VAL A 10 -6.60 -7.11 4.46
C VAL A 10 -6.79 -5.72 5.03
N ASP A 11 -5.89 -4.80 4.70
CA ASP A 11 -5.99 -3.39 5.04
C ASP A 11 -6.08 -2.54 3.79
N ALA A 12 -6.91 -1.51 3.83
CA ALA A 12 -7.02 -0.49 2.79
C ALA A 12 -6.90 0.89 3.42
N ARG A 13 -6.02 1.74 2.87
CA ARG A 13 -5.78 3.11 3.35
C ARG A 13 -5.81 4.09 2.20
N LEU A 14 -6.75 5.04 2.27
CA LEU A 14 -6.83 6.16 1.34
C LEU A 14 -6.07 7.37 1.93
N ASP A 15 -5.02 7.79 1.25
CA ASP A 15 -4.23 8.98 1.56
C ASP A 15 -4.70 10.15 0.67
N ILE A 16 -5.06 11.26 1.31
CA ILE A 16 -5.63 12.43 0.67
C ILE A 16 -4.88 13.64 1.19
N SER A 17 -4.24 14.39 0.30
CA SER A 17 -3.43 15.55 0.70
C SER A 17 -4.26 16.72 1.25
N SER A 18 -5.56 16.78 0.94
CA SER A 18 -6.49 17.74 1.54
C SER A 18 -7.94 17.25 1.42
N ALA A 19 -8.65 17.18 2.55
CA ALA A 19 -10.06 16.81 2.58
C ALA A 19 -10.93 17.82 1.80
N SER A 20 -10.66 19.13 1.97
CA SER A 20 -11.38 20.18 1.24
C SER A 20 -11.00 20.22 -0.25
N GLY A 21 -9.75 19.91 -0.58
CA GLY A 21 -9.29 19.72 -1.97
C GLY A 21 -10.01 18.56 -2.66
N LEU A 22 -10.15 17.42 -1.97
CA LEU A 22 -10.88 16.26 -2.47
C LEU A 22 -12.38 16.56 -2.66
N ALA A 23 -13.02 17.19 -1.66
CA ALA A 23 -14.44 17.55 -1.75
C ALA A 23 -14.70 18.52 -2.92
N LYS A 24 -13.82 19.52 -3.11
CA LYS A 24 -13.87 20.40 -4.29
C LYS A 24 -13.68 19.62 -5.59
N LYS A 25 -12.76 18.65 -5.65
CA LYS A 25 -12.53 17.81 -6.83
C LYS A 25 -13.74 16.96 -7.18
N ILE A 26 -14.38 16.33 -6.18
CA ILE A 26 -15.62 15.55 -6.38
C ILE A 26 -16.76 16.47 -6.82
N LEU A 27 -16.97 17.58 -6.12
CA LEU A 27 -18.06 18.52 -6.43
C LEU A 27 -17.89 19.17 -7.81
N ASN A 28 -16.66 19.53 -8.19
CA ASN A 28 -16.37 20.12 -9.50
C ASN A 28 -16.44 19.06 -10.61
N GLY A 29 -16.03 17.81 -10.34
CA GLY A 29 -16.18 16.69 -11.27
C GLY A 29 -17.65 16.39 -11.60
N PHE A 30 -18.56 16.58 -10.64
CA PHE A 30 -20.01 16.52 -10.89
C PHE A 30 -20.58 17.76 -11.59
N LYS A 31 -19.91 18.93 -11.51
CA LYS A 31 -20.48 20.22 -11.95
C LYS A 31 -19.96 20.80 -13.27
N ARG A 32 -18.87 20.36 -13.88
CA ARG A 32 -18.36 20.99 -15.12
C ARG A 32 -17.82 20.02 -16.17
N SER A 33 -18.53 19.98 -17.31
CA SER A 33 -17.90 20.03 -18.64
C SER A 33 -17.23 21.39 -18.82
N SER A 34 -15.98 21.43 -19.27
CA SER A 34 -15.34 22.60 -19.89
C SER A 34 -15.35 23.92 -19.09
N ALA A 35 -14.39 24.10 -18.17
CA ALA A 35 -13.84 25.44 -17.93
C ALA A 35 -12.45 25.33 -17.29
N ASP A 36 -11.48 26.01 -17.91
CA ASP A 36 -10.08 26.13 -17.51
C ASP A 36 -9.91 26.26 -16.00
N LEU A 37 -9.18 25.31 -15.42
CA LEU A 37 -8.60 25.44 -14.10
C LEU A 37 -7.12 25.20 -14.26
N HIS A 38 -6.39 26.31 -14.29
CA HIS A 38 -4.95 26.40 -14.11
C HIS A 38 -4.49 25.40 -13.05
N ASP A 39 -3.85 24.31 -13.49
CA ASP A 39 -3.48 23.14 -12.72
C ASP A 39 -2.53 23.52 -11.58
N LYS A 40 -3.09 23.83 -10.41
CA LYS A 40 -2.34 23.63 -9.17
C LYS A 40 -2.28 22.11 -8.97
N PRO A 41 -1.09 21.51 -8.79
CA PRO A 41 -0.95 20.09 -8.52
C PRO A 41 -1.46 19.82 -7.10
N SER A 42 -2.79 19.78 -6.95
CA SER A 42 -3.44 19.17 -5.81
C SER A 42 -3.07 17.69 -5.90
N ALA A 43 -2.10 17.29 -5.09
CA ALA A 43 -1.61 15.92 -5.02
C ALA A 43 -2.77 14.91 -5.11
N SER A 44 -2.66 13.99 -6.07
CA SER A 44 -3.67 12.98 -6.36
C SER A 44 -3.87 12.09 -5.13
N PRO A 45 -5.12 11.71 -4.82
CA PRO A 45 -5.37 10.74 -3.77
C PRO A 45 -4.69 9.41 -4.10
N ARG A 46 -4.14 8.76 -3.07
CA ARG A 46 -3.44 7.48 -3.19
C ARG A 46 -4.13 6.42 -2.35
N LEU A 47 -4.43 5.28 -2.93
CA LEU A 47 -4.97 4.12 -2.24
C LEU A 47 -3.82 3.13 -1.99
N ASN A 48 -3.61 2.75 -0.74
CA ASN A 48 -2.70 1.67 -0.36
C ASN A 48 -3.54 0.45 0.03
N LEU A 49 -3.24 -0.70 -0.55
CA LEU A 49 -3.88 -1.98 -0.27
C LEU A 49 -2.82 -2.95 0.25
N ILE A 50 -3.04 -3.51 1.42
CA ILE A 50 -2.14 -4.47 2.05
C ILE A 50 -2.89 -5.77 2.24
N PHE A 51 -2.36 -6.84 1.66
CA PHE A 51 -2.75 -8.21 1.92
C PHE A 51 -1.67 -8.87 2.75
N GLN A 52 -2.05 -9.54 3.83
CA GLN A 52 -1.14 -10.31 4.66
C GLN A 52 -1.76 -11.67 4.96
N GLN A 53 -0.97 -12.73 4.82
CA GLN A 53 -1.40 -14.08 5.13
C GLN A 53 -0.28 -14.83 5.83
N GLN A 54 -0.60 -15.42 6.97
CA GLN A 54 0.23 -16.46 7.56
C GLN A 54 0.14 -17.71 6.69
N VAL A 55 1.25 -18.13 6.10
CA VAL A 55 1.27 -19.18 5.06
C VAL A 55 1.75 -20.53 5.58
N ALA A 56 2.71 -20.54 6.51
CA ALA A 56 3.23 -21.77 7.10
C ALA A 56 3.97 -21.47 8.40
N GLY A 57 3.43 -21.94 9.53
CA GLY A 57 4.09 -21.74 10.83
C GLY A 57 4.35 -20.24 11.12
N PRO A 58 5.58 -19.85 11.51
CA PRO A 58 5.94 -18.45 11.76
C PRO A 58 6.21 -17.63 10.47
N VAL A 59 5.92 -18.18 9.29
CA VAL A 59 6.09 -17.50 7.99
C VAL A 59 4.82 -16.72 7.64
N VAL A 60 4.99 -15.42 7.34
CA VAL A 60 3.94 -14.50 6.93
C VAL A 60 4.28 -13.88 5.58
N PHE A 61 3.44 -14.14 4.58
CA PHE A 61 3.49 -13.45 3.31
C PHE A 61 2.71 -12.14 3.40
N ARG A 62 3.25 -11.07 2.81
CA ARG A 62 2.58 -9.77 2.72
C ARG A 62 2.81 -9.13 1.37
N ALA A 63 1.73 -8.71 0.73
CA ALA A 63 1.73 -7.93 -0.50
C ALA A 63 1.16 -6.53 -0.23
N ASP A 64 1.89 -5.50 -0.65
CA ASP A 64 1.52 -4.09 -0.50
C ASP A 64 1.42 -3.48 -1.91
N SER A 65 0.29 -2.82 -2.21
CA SER A 65 0.06 -2.12 -3.47
C SER A 65 -0.26 -0.67 -3.19
N ARG A 66 0.46 0.24 -3.85
CA ARG A 66 0.19 1.66 -3.85
C ARG A 66 -0.38 2.06 -5.21
N ILE A 67 -1.55 2.69 -5.18
CA ILE A 67 -2.34 3.01 -6.37
C ILE A 67 -2.60 4.51 -6.36
N ALA A 68 -2.26 5.20 -7.45
CA ALA A 68 -2.61 6.60 -7.64
C ALA A 68 -3.92 6.73 -8.41
N ILE A 69 -4.74 7.68 -7.98
CA ILE A 69 -6.02 8.00 -8.61
C ILE A 69 -5.91 9.39 -9.23
N GLU A 70 -5.63 9.44 -10.53
CA GLU A 70 -5.63 10.69 -11.30
C GLU A 70 -7.04 11.18 -11.62
N SER A 71 -7.15 12.47 -11.98
CA SER A 71 -8.42 13.18 -12.09
C SER A 71 -9.39 12.56 -13.12
N LEU A 72 -10.67 12.55 -12.76
CA LEU A 72 -11.82 12.00 -13.51
C LEU A 72 -12.09 12.69 -14.86
N THR A 73 -11.35 13.73 -15.24
CA THR A 73 -11.82 14.70 -16.25
C THR A 73 -11.20 14.56 -17.64
N ARG A 74 -10.07 13.87 -17.86
CA ARG A 74 -9.63 13.56 -19.23
C ARG A 74 -8.53 12.50 -19.28
N LYS A 75 -8.91 11.32 -19.79
CA LYS A 75 -8.03 10.23 -20.27
C LYS A 75 -7.08 9.61 -19.24
N HIS A 76 -7.55 8.49 -18.65
CA HIS A 76 -6.79 7.42 -17.98
C HIS A 76 -6.15 7.87 -16.66
N GLY A 77 -6.30 7.19 -15.53
CA GLY A 77 -6.80 5.86 -15.22
C GLY A 77 -6.18 5.51 -13.87
N VAL A 78 -6.85 4.70 -13.05
CA VAL A 78 -6.25 4.16 -11.83
C VAL A 78 -4.95 3.44 -12.24
N TYR A 79 -3.80 3.85 -11.71
CA TYR A 79 -2.52 3.20 -12.02
C TYR A 79 -1.78 2.78 -10.75
N ILE A 80 -1.13 1.63 -10.82
CA ILE A 80 -0.34 1.09 -9.72
C ILE A 80 0.99 1.87 -9.69
N GLU A 81 1.15 2.71 -8.67
CA GLU A 81 2.40 3.43 -8.41
C GLU A 81 3.50 2.48 -7.99
N ASP A 82 3.19 1.50 -7.14
CA ASP A 82 4.16 0.56 -6.62
C ASP A 82 3.48 -0.73 -6.15
N PHE A 83 4.26 -1.80 -6.12
CA PHE A 83 3.86 -3.09 -5.60
C PHE A 83 5.06 -3.74 -4.92
N ILE A 84 4.88 -4.21 -3.70
CA ILE A 84 5.93 -4.83 -2.88
C ILE A 84 5.42 -6.17 -2.38
N CYS A 85 6.18 -7.23 -2.63
CA CYS A 85 5.98 -8.52 -1.98
C CYS A 85 6.99 -8.67 -0.87
N SER A 86 6.57 -9.25 0.25
CA SER A 86 7.44 -9.52 1.38
C SER A 86 7.12 -10.85 2.04
N LEU A 87 8.17 -11.50 2.55
CA LEU A 87 8.10 -12.71 3.33
C LEU A 87 8.77 -12.45 4.68
N ASN A 88 8.02 -12.63 5.74
CA ASN A 88 8.47 -12.41 7.11
C ASN A 88 8.56 -13.77 7.79
N TYR A 89 9.68 -14.05 8.45
CA TYR A 89 9.87 -15.25 9.24
C TYR A 89 10.27 -14.85 10.66
N SER A 90 9.41 -15.18 11.63
CA SER A 90 9.72 -14.96 13.04
C SER A 90 10.63 -16.06 13.57
N LEU A 91 11.79 -15.68 14.09
CA LEU A 91 12.76 -16.58 14.70
C LEU A 91 12.35 -16.83 16.15
N GLU A 92 11.59 -17.90 16.39
CA GLU A 92 11.13 -18.26 17.74
C GLU A 92 12.30 -18.51 18.72
N PHE A 93 13.45 -18.97 18.21
CA PHE A 93 14.64 -19.27 19.03
C PHE A 93 15.33 -18.03 19.61
N LEU A 94 15.16 -16.86 18.98
CA LEU A 94 15.83 -15.62 19.42
C LEU A 94 14.94 -14.72 20.28
N GLU A 95 13.75 -15.20 20.70
CA GLU A 95 12.67 -14.51 21.44
C GLU A 95 12.12 -13.20 20.81
N SER A 96 12.91 -12.46 20.04
CA SER A 96 12.62 -11.15 19.45
C SER A 96 13.41 -10.94 18.14
N GLY A 97 13.52 -12.00 17.32
CA GLY A 97 14.16 -11.95 16.01
C GLY A 97 13.16 -12.15 14.87
N LYS A 98 13.31 -11.41 13.76
CA LYS A 98 12.60 -11.71 12.51
C LYS A 98 13.47 -11.45 11.28
N ILE A 99 13.30 -12.28 10.27
CA ILE A 99 13.88 -12.08 8.95
C ILE A 99 12.77 -11.54 8.05
N VAL A 100 13.05 -10.45 7.34
CA VAL A 100 12.12 -9.84 6.39
C VAL A 100 12.80 -9.77 5.03
N ALA A 101 12.32 -10.54 4.08
CA ALA A 101 12.70 -10.39 2.68
C ALA A 101 11.61 -9.57 1.99
N TRP A 102 11.98 -8.52 1.26
CA TRP A 102 11.04 -7.77 0.42
C TRP A 102 11.59 -7.54 -0.98
N TYR A 103 10.68 -7.41 -1.93
CA TYR A 103 10.98 -7.16 -3.33
C TYR A 103 9.91 -6.28 -3.95
N SER A 104 10.32 -5.25 -4.70
CA SER A 104 9.46 -4.44 -5.56
C SER A 104 9.76 -4.75 -7.02
N PRO A 105 8.85 -5.46 -7.75
CA PRO A 105 9.03 -5.78 -9.16
C PRO A 105 9.16 -4.52 -10.03
N LYS A 106 8.45 -3.45 -9.68
CA LYS A 106 8.44 -2.22 -10.45
C LYS A 106 9.76 -1.47 -10.34
N ARG A 107 10.36 -1.47 -9.15
CA ARG A 107 11.67 -0.86 -8.89
C ARG A 107 12.84 -1.77 -9.28
N LYS A 108 12.59 -3.07 -9.44
CA LYS A 108 13.60 -4.12 -9.63
C LYS A 108 14.60 -4.17 -8.48
N GLU A 109 14.11 -3.91 -7.27
CA GLU A 109 14.90 -3.83 -6.05
C GLU A 109 14.33 -4.78 -5.00
N GLY A 110 15.22 -5.34 -4.18
CA GLY A 110 14.83 -6.15 -3.04
C GLY A 110 15.89 -6.13 -1.97
N MET A 111 15.50 -6.48 -0.76
CA MET A 111 16.39 -6.52 0.39
C MET A 111 15.96 -7.64 1.33
N ILE A 112 16.95 -8.20 2.03
CA ILE A 112 16.73 -9.12 3.13
C ILE A 112 17.27 -8.45 4.38
N GLU A 113 16.40 -8.25 5.35
CA GLU A 113 16.68 -7.60 6.62
C GLU A 113 16.58 -8.64 7.73
N LEU A 114 17.62 -8.75 8.56
CA LEU A 114 17.52 -9.38 9.87
C LEU A 114 17.23 -8.29 10.90
N ARG A 115 16.09 -8.39 11.58
CA ARG A 115 15.72 -7.49 12.67
C ARG A 115 15.78 -8.26 14.00
N LEU A 116 16.54 -7.72 14.94
CA LEU A 116 16.74 -8.28 16.28
C LEU A 116 16.30 -7.23 17.31
N TYR A 117 15.77 -7.66 18.46
CA TYR A 117 15.38 -6.78 19.57
C TYR A 117 14.23 -5.81 19.22
N GLU A 118 13.32 -6.20 18.34
CA GLU A 118 12.03 -5.50 18.21
C GLU A 118 11.11 -6.02 19.34
N PHE A 119 11.13 -5.32 20.48
CA PHE A 119 10.21 -5.52 21.60
C PHE A 119 8.98 -4.62 21.46
#